data_AF-A0A2S7XKH8-F1
#
_entry.id   AF-A0A2S7XKH8-F1
#
_cell.length_a   1.000
_cell.length_b   1.000
_cell.length_c   1.000
_cell.angle_alpha   90.00
_cell.angle_beta   90.00
_cell.angle_gamma   90.00
#
_symmetry.space_group_name_H-M   'P 1'
#
loop_
_entity.id
_entity.type
_entity.pdbx_description
1 polymer ?
#
loop_
_entity_poly.entity_id
_entity_poly.type
_entity_poly.pdbx_seq_one_letter_code
_entity_poly.pdbx_strand_id
1 'polypeptide(L)'
;MITHISPAGSMDLLSQLEVDQLKKTASSDVYRMYRNCTLAVLNSGSHTDSSKELLEKYESFDVSVTRRDRGIKLELSNPPEHAFVDGTIIKGIQEHLFSVLRDMVYVNMQIADHNRLNLTKDTHLTNLVFSILRNAKALHTGIEPNLVVCWGGHSINPIEYQYTREVGHELGLRELNICTGCGPGAMEGPMKGAAIGHAKQRYSESRFVGLTEPSIIAAEPPNPIVNELIIMPDIEKRLEAFVRMAHGIVIFPGGPGTAEELLYILGIMMNPANRQQPMPIVLTGPKESEAYFLAIDIFIRETLGEEATHYYEIVVDDPEKAAVMINHGIKKVKEYRKATDDSYSFNWALKIESEFQHPFEPTHEAMSALDLHLDQPTENLAASLRQAFSGIVAGNVKAEGIAEIEKHGVFKLHGDPKLMKKMDRLLQDFVKQGRMKLPGSKYVPCYEIVVD
;
A
#
# COMPACT_ATOMS: atom_id res chain seq x y z
N MET A 1 -0.71 -29.37 14.36
CA MET A 1 -0.22 -28.61 15.54
C MET A 1 -1.30 -27.60 15.92
N ILE A 2 -1.63 -27.45 17.21
CA ILE A 2 -2.59 -26.43 17.68
C ILE A 2 -1.86 -25.49 18.64
N THR A 3 -1.94 -24.19 18.38
CA THR A 3 -1.26 -23.17 19.18
C THR A 3 -2.26 -22.08 19.60
N HIS A 4 -2.17 -21.64 20.86
CA HIS A 4 -3.04 -20.60 21.40
C HIS A 4 -2.27 -19.30 21.55
N ILE A 5 -2.75 -18.24 20.91
CA ILE A 5 -2.14 -16.92 20.96
C ILE A 5 -3.05 -15.98 21.77
N SER A 6 -2.46 -15.30 22.75
CA SER A 6 -3.15 -14.26 23.53
C SER A 6 -2.79 -12.87 22.97
N PRO A 7 -3.60 -11.83 23.17
CA PRO A 7 -3.29 -10.48 22.71
C PRO A 7 -1.96 -9.96 23.25
N ALA A 8 -1.17 -9.35 22.38
CA ALA A 8 -0.03 -8.54 22.80
C ALA A 8 -0.57 -7.16 23.24
N GLY A 9 -0.73 -6.98 24.55
CA GLY A 9 -1.19 -5.72 25.14
C GLY A 9 -2.70 -5.60 25.35
N SER A 10 -3.18 -4.36 25.50
CA SER A 10 -4.59 -4.04 25.75
C SER A 10 -5.35 -3.90 24.42
N MET A 11 -5.81 -5.03 23.87
CA MET A 11 -6.89 -4.95 22.88
C MET A 11 -8.18 -4.51 23.57
N ASP A 12 -8.97 -3.71 22.85
CA ASP A 12 -10.34 -3.41 23.25
C ASP A 12 -11.16 -4.72 23.29
N LEU A 13 -11.99 -4.89 24.31
CA LEU A 13 -12.79 -6.10 24.50
C LEU A 13 -13.83 -6.20 23.37
N LEU A 14 -13.76 -7.23 22.53
CA LEU A 14 -14.84 -7.51 21.57
C LEU A 14 -16.04 -8.15 22.28
N SER A 15 -17.23 -7.70 21.89
CA SER A 15 -18.52 -8.27 22.23
C SER A 15 -18.74 -9.64 21.58
N GLN A 16 -19.76 -10.36 22.06
CA GLN A 16 -20.13 -11.65 21.48
C GLN A 16 -20.63 -11.52 20.04
N LEU A 17 -21.34 -10.44 19.72
CA LEU A 17 -21.86 -10.18 18.37
C LEU A 17 -20.73 -9.96 17.37
N GLU A 18 -19.67 -9.24 17.77
CA GLU A 18 -18.48 -9.01 16.95
C GLU A 18 -17.72 -10.30 16.66
N VAL A 19 -17.53 -11.16 17.67
CA VAL A 19 -16.85 -12.45 17.50
C VAL A 19 -17.68 -13.43 16.68
N ASP A 20 -19.00 -13.42 16.83
CA ASP A 20 -19.90 -14.34 16.12
C ASP A 20 -19.87 -14.11 14.60
N GLN A 21 -19.62 -12.88 14.12
CA GLN A 21 -19.42 -12.60 12.68
C GLN A 21 -18.18 -13.28 12.08
N LEU A 22 -17.20 -13.64 12.91
CA LEU A 22 -15.97 -14.30 12.49
C LEU A 22 -16.00 -15.81 12.71
N LYS A 23 -17.16 -16.39 13.02
CA LYS A 23 -17.31 -17.85 13.10
C LYS A 23 -17.51 -18.44 11.72
N LYS A 24 -16.90 -19.61 11.49
CA LYS A 24 -16.99 -20.42 10.27
C LYS A 24 -18.42 -20.67 9.78
N THR A 25 -19.42 -20.63 10.67
CA THR A 25 -20.84 -20.87 10.38
C THR A 25 -21.69 -19.63 10.14
N ALA A 26 -21.19 -18.41 10.41
CA ALA A 26 -22.02 -17.20 10.42
C ALA A 26 -21.90 -16.33 9.15
N SER A 27 -20.76 -16.39 8.42
CA SER A 27 -20.52 -15.63 7.17
C SER A 27 -19.28 -16.18 6.46
N SER A 28 -19.44 -17.02 5.43
CA SER A 28 -18.31 -17.76 4.82
C SER A 28 -17.20 -16.85 4.32
N ASP A 29 -17.56 -15.68 3.81
CA ASP A 29 -16.62 -14.83 3.07
C ASP A 29 -15.80 -13.95 4.01
N VAL A 30 -16.43 -13.37 5.05
CA VAL A 30 -15.71 -12.63 6.11
C VAL A 30 -14.75 -13.56 6.84
N TYR A 31 -15.17 -14.79 7.16
CA TYR A 31 -14.29 -15.79 7.77
C TYR A 31 -13.12 -16.16 6.86
N ARG A 32 -13.38 -16.44 5.57
CA ARG A 32 -12.33 -16.75 4.58
C ARG A 32 -11.33 -15.61 4.45
N MET A 33 -11.81 -14.38 4.35
CA MET A 33 -10.97 -13.19 4.27
C MET A 33 -10.12 -13.02 5.54
N TYR A 34 -10.72 -13.18 6.72
CA TYR A 34 -10.01 -13.17 8.00
C TYR A 34 -8.94 -14.26 8.08
N ARG A 35 -9.27 -15.51 7.71
CA ARG A 35 -8.33 -16.64 7.65
C ARG A 35 -7.16 -16.34 6.72
N ASN A 36 -7.44 -15.82 5.52
CA ASN A 36 -6.42 -15.56 4.51
C ASN A 36 -5.49 -14.41 4.94
N CYS A 37 -6.02 -13.33 5.52
CA CYS A 37 -5.21 -12.25 6.07
C CYS A 37 -4.35 -12.73 7.24
N THR A 38 -4.90 -13.58 8.12
CA THR A 38 -4.17 -14.19 9.24
C THR A 38 -3.02 -15.07 8.74
N LEU A 39 -3.27 -15.88 7.71
CA LEU A 39 -2.24 -16.72 7.09
C LEU A 39 -1.13 -15.86 6.46
N ALA A 40 -1.49 -14.79 5.76
CA ALA A 40 -0.52 -13.88 5.14
C ALA A 40 0.42 -13.27 6.17
N VAL A 41 -0.10 -12.79 7.31
CA VAL A 41 0.70 -12.29 8.44
C VAL A 41 1.66 -13.35 8.99
N LEU A 42 1.17 -14.58 9.18
CA LEU A 42 2.01 -15.69 9.65
C LEU A 42 3.07 -16.10 8.64
N ASN A 43 2.87 -15.79 7.36
CA ASN A 43 3.78 -16.10 6.28
C ASN A 43 4.75 -14.95 5.94
N SER A 44 4.86 -13.97 6.86
CA SER A 44 5.81 -12.87 6.75
C SER A 44 7.26 -13.38 6.69
N GLY A 45 8.04 -12.88 5.73
CA GLY A 45 9.41 -13.32 5.46
C GLY A 45 9.53 -14.51 4.50
N SER A 46 8.42 -15.05 3.97
CA SER A 46 8.49 -16.00 2.85
C SER A 46 8.88 -15.30 1.55
N HIS A 47 9.51 -16.05 0.63
CA HIS A 47 9.92 -15.57 -0.69
C HIS A 47 8.94 -15.99 -1.80
N THR A 48 7.63 -15.82 -1.58
CA THR A 48 6.58 -16.02 -2.61
C THR A 48 5.83 -14.71 -2.83
N ASP A 49 5.57 -14.38 -4.09
CA ASP A 49 4.78 -13.24 -4.56
C ASP A 49 3.39 -13.66 -5.08
N SER A 50 3.02 -14.94 -4.92
CA SER A 50 1.76 -15.50 -5.41
C SER A 50 0.80 -15.85 -4.27
N SER A 51 -0.32 -15.13 -4.22
CA SER A 51 -1.41 -15.39 -3.27
C SER A 51 -1.97 -16.81 -3.42
N LYS A 52 -2.03 -17.34 -4.65
CA LYS A 52 -2.56 -18.68 -4.96
C LYS A 52 -1.65 -19.78 -4.40
N GLU A 53 -0.35 -19.70 -4.67
CA GLU A 53 0.63 -20.68 -4.19
C GLU A 53 0.68 -20.73 -2.66
N LEU A 54 0.56 -19.56 -2.00
CA LEU A 54 0.52 -19.47 -0.54
C LEU A 54 -0.69 -20.21 0.04
N LEU A 55 -1.89 -19.95 -0.52
CA LEU A 55 -3.14 -20.54 -0.03
C LEU A 55 -3.18 -22.06 -0.24
N GLU A 56 -2.71 -22.54 -1.40
CA GLU A 56 -2.60 -23.97 -1.72
C GLU A 56 -1.61 -24.69 -0.79
N LYS A 57 -0.46 -24.07 -0.49
CA LYS A 57 0.54 -24.65 0.42
C LYS A 57 0.01 -24.85 1.84
N TYR A 58 -0.90 -24.00 2.29
CA TYR A 58 -1.46 -24.01 3.64
C TYR A 58 -2.98 -24.26 3.65
N GLU A 59 -3.47 -25.20 2.83
CA GLU A 59 -4.87 -25.63 2.85
C GLU A 59 -5.32 -26.10 4.25
N SER A 60 -4.44 -26.80 4.98
CA SER A 60 -4.73 -27.33 6.32
C SER A 60 -4.68 -26.30 7.45
N PHE A 61 -4.31 -25.05 7.16
CA PHE A 61 -4.33 -23.97 8.13
C PHE A 61 -5.77 -23.60 8.50
N ASP A 62 -6.04 -23.29 9.77
CA ASP A 62 -7.31 -22.69 10.18
C ASP A 62 -7.09 -21.80 11.41
N VAL A 63 -7.95 -20.80 11.58
CA VAL A 63 -7.92 -19.90 12.73
C VAL A 63 -9.30 -19.81 13.37
N SER A 64 -9.37 -19.92 14.69
CA SER A 64 -10.61 -19.69 15.43
C SER A 64 -10.41 -18.62 16.50
N VAL A 65 -11.46 -17.79 16.67
CA VAL A 65 -11.50 -16.76 17.71
C VAL A 65 -12.27 -17.33 18.89
N THR A 66 -11.58 -17.50 20.02
CA THR A 66 -12.17 -18.03 21.26
C THR A 66 -12.19 -16.95 22.33
N ARG A 67 -13.31 -16.84 23.04
CA ARG A 67 -13.42 -15.94 24.20
C ARG A 67 -13.07 -16.69 25.48
N ARG A 68 -12.31 -16.05 26.36
CA ARG A 68 -11.98 -16.48 27.72
C ARG A 68 -12.29 -15.35 28.71
N ASP A 69 -12.26 -15.63 30.01
CA ASP A 69 -12.61 -14.65 31.05
C ASP A 69 -11.74 -13.39 31.03
N ARG A 70 -10.51 -13.49 30.50
CA ARG A 70 -9.54 -12.38 30.39
C ARG A 70 -9.47 -11.76 28.99
N GLY A 71 -10.47 -12.01 28.14
CA GLY A 71 -10.54 -11.46 26.78
C GLY A 71 -10.47 -12.52 25.70
N ILE A 72 -9.94 -12.15 24.54
CA ILE A 72 -9.95 -12.98 23.33
C ILE A 72 -8.67 -13.79 23.24
N LYS A 73 -8.73 -14.99 22.66
CA LYS A 73 -7.58 -15.77 22.24
C LYS A 73 -7.79 -16.27 20.82
N LEU A 74 -6.71 -16.35 20.07
CA LEU A 74 -6.69 -16.99 18.77
C LEU A 74 -6.19 -18.42 18.94
N GLU A 75 -6.90 -19.38 18.36
CA GLU A 75 -6.43 -20.75 18.21
C GLU A 75 -6.02 -20.95 16.75
N LEU A 76 -4.74 -21.28 16.54
CA LEU A 76 -4.16 -21.50 15.23
C LEU A 76 -3.96 -23.01 15.03
N SER A 77 -4.55 -23.55 13.98
CA SER A 77 -4.35 -24.93 13.53
C SER A 77 -3.37 -24.94 12.36
N ASN A 78 -2.27 -25.70 12.50
CA ASN A 78 -1.21 -25.85 11.50
C ASN A 78 -0.64 -24.52 10.96
N PRO A 79 -0.22 -23.58 11.82
CA PRO A 79 0.38 -22.32 11.36
C PRO A 79 1.76 -22.55 10.72
N PRO A 80 2.21 -21.66 9.82
CA PRO A 80 3.58 -21.66 9.30
C PRO A 80 4.64 -21.64 10.41
N GLU A 81 5.61 -22.56 10.36
CA GLU A 81 6.61 -22.73 11.43
C GLU A 81 7.59 -21.55 11.56
N HIS A 82 7.89 -20.85 10.46
CA HIS A 82 8.81 -19.71 10.47
C HIS A 82 8.28 -18.47 11.20
N ALA A 83 6.99 -18.45 11.55
CA ALA A 83 6.40 -17.43 12.42
C ALA A 83 6.86 -17.57 13.89
N PHE A 84 7.53 -18.68 14.24
CA PHE A 84 7.93 -19.02 15.60
C PHE A 84 9.46 -19.04 15.75
N VAL A 85 9.92 -18.56 16.91
CA VAL A 85 11.30 -18.67 17.38
C VAL A 85 11.26 -19.46 18.70
N ASP A 86 11.95 -20.59 18.75
CA ASP A 86 11.95 -21.51 19.90
C ASP A 86 10.54 -21.89 20.37
N GLY A 87 9.63 -22.13 19.41
CA GLY A 87 8.24 -22.49 19.67
C GLY A 87 7.33 -21.34 20.13
N THR A 88 7.85 -20.11 20.22
CA THR A 88 7.11 -18.91 20.59
C THR A 88 6.92 -18.02 19.37
N ILE A 89 5.69 -17.54 19.13
CA ILE A 89 5.42 -16.65 18.00
C ILE A 89 6.22 -15.35 18.14
N ILE A 90 6.72 -14.81 17.01
CA ILE A 90 7.35 -13.49 16.99
C ILE A 90 6.34 -12.44 17.46
N LYS A 91 6.74 -11.55 18.38
CA LYS A 91 5.84 -10.55 18.98
C LYS A 91 5.19 -9.60 17.96
N GLY A 92 5.95 -9.13 16.96
CA GLY A 92 5.39 -8.28 15.89
C GLY A 92 4.31 -9.01 15.09
N ILE A 93 4.54 -10.29 14.74
CA ILE A 93 3.52 -11.13 14.10
C ILE A 93 2.30 -11.28 15.00
N GLN A 94 2.50 -11.53 16.30
CA GLN A 94 1.40 -11.59 17.27
C GLN A 94 0.55 -10.31 17.28
N GLU A 95 1.17 -9.13 17.31
CA GLU A 95 0.48 -7.83 17.24
C GLU A 95 -0.29 -7.65 15.92
N HIS A 96 0.29 -8.09 14.81
CA HIS A 96 -0.38 -8.07 13.49
C HIS A 96 -1.62 -8.96 13.44
N LEU A 97 -1.59 -10.16 14.03
CA LEU A 97 -2.79 -11.04 14.07
C LEU A 97 -3.99 -10.34 14.73
N PHE A 98 -3.74 -9.54 15.76
CA PHE A 98 -4.80 -8.78 16.43
C PHE A 98 -5.16 -7.49 15.71
N SER A 99 -4.24 -6.91 14.94
CA SER A 99 -4.56 -5.81 14.02
C SER A 99 -5.49 -6.28 12.90
N VAL A 100 -5.23 -7.48 12.33
CA VAL A 100 -6.13 -8.14 11.37
C VAL A 100 -7.51 -8.32 11.98
N LEU A 101 -7.60 -8.88 13.18
CA LEU A 101 -8.87 -9.08 13.88
C LEU A 101 -9.63 -7.77 14.08
N ARG A 102 -8.95 -6.74 14.61
CA ARG A 102 -9.51 -5.41 14.88
C ARG A 102 -10.13 -4.81 13.62
N ASP A 103 -9.37 -4.77 12.53
CA ASP A 103 -9.79 -4.07 11.32
C ASP A 103 -10.87 -4.83 10.57
N MET A 104 -10.77 -6.16 10.50
CA MET A 104 -11.78 -7.01 9.86
C MET A 104 -13.16 -6.89 10.52
N VAL A 105 -13.21 -6.90 11.87
CA VAL A 105 -14.47 -6.69 12.60
C VAL A 105 -15.00 -5.28 12.38
N TYR A 106 -14.14 -4.27 12.54
CA TYR A 106 -14.56 -2.87 12.44
C TYR A 106 -15.11 -2.52 11.07
N VAL A 107 -14.38 -2.88 10.01
CA VAL A 107 -14.76 -2.61 8.62
C VAL A 107 -16.07 -3.32 8.29
N ASN A 108 -16.22 -4.60 8.65
CA ASN A 108 -17.45 -5.35 8.37
C ASN A 108 -18.68 -4.71 9.06
N MET A 109 -18.52 -4.23 10.30
CA MET A 109 -19.60 -3.53 11.00
C MET A 109 -19.94 -2.17 10.38
N GLN A 110 -18.94 -1.40 9.96
CA GLN A 110 -19.18 -0.09 9.32
C GLN A 110 -19.86 -0.24 7.95
N ILE A 111 -19.43 -1.22 7.14
CA ILE A 111 -19.99 -1.45 5.80
C ILE A 111 -21.42 -2.01 5.89
N ALA A 112 -21.71 -2.85 6.89
CA ALA A 112 -23.06 -3.39 7.09
C ALA A 112 -24.09 -2.34 7.55
N ASP A 113 -23.66 -1.20 8.11
CA ASP A 113 -24.56 -0.11 8.55
C ASP A 113 -24.93 0.82 7.39
N HIS A 114 -25.73 0.30 6.44
CA HIS A 114 -26.21 1.02 5.26
C HIS A 114 -27.01 2.30 5.58
N ASN A 115 -27.52 2.44 6.80
CA ASN A 115 -28.23 3.64 7.24
C ASN A 115 -27.28 4.81 7.52
N ARG A 116 -25.99 4.53 7.80
CA ARG A 116 -24.97 5.56 8.09
C ARG A 116 -24.00 5.78 6.94
N LEU A 117 -23.69 4.75 6.17
CA LEU A 117 -22.65 4.79 5.15
C LEU A 117 -23.22 4.58 3.75
N ASN A 118 -23.04 5.57 2.87
CA ASN A 118 -23.33 5.44 1.45
C ASN A 118 -22.01 5.40 0.66
N LEU A 119 -21.63 4.22 0.20
CA LEU A 119 -20.39 3.98 -0.54
C LEU A 119 -20.38 4.59 -1.95
N THR A 120 -21.51 5.14 -2.42
CA THR A 120 -21.56 5.89 -3.68
C THR A 120 -21.22 7.38 -3.52
N LYS A 121 -20.95 7.84 -2.28
CA LYS A 121 -20.61 9.24 -1.99
C LYS A 121 -19.16 9.39 -1.52
N ASP A 122 -18.38 10.17 -2.24
CA ASP A 122 -16.99 10.59 -1.95
C ASP A 122 -16.76 10.98 -0.47
N THR A 123 -17.69 11.78 0.09
CA THR A 123 -17.58 12.24 1.49
C THR A 123 -17.68 11.10 2.49
N HIS A 124 -18.52 10.10 2.21
CA HIS A 124 -18.64 8.91 3.08
C HIS A 124 -17.43 7.99 2.92
N LEU A 125 -16.85 7.86 1.71
CA LEU A 125 -15.61 7.11 1.49
C LEU A 125 -14.45 7.70 2.29
N THR A 126 -14.26 9.01 2.22
CA THR A 126 -13.23 9.73 3.00
C THR A 126 -13.44 9.53 4.51
N ASN A 127 -14.69 9.64 4.99
CA ASN A 127 -15.02 9.44 6.40
C ASN A 127 -14.82 7.99 6.86
N LEU A 128 -15.03 7.00 5.98
CA LEU A 128 -14.73 5.61 6.25
C LEU A 128 -13.22 5.42 6.45
N VAL A 129 -12.39 5.95 5.55
CA VAL A 129 -10.92 5.91 5.65
C VAL A 129 -10.46 6.51 6.99
N PHE A 130 -10.93 7.72 7.31
CA PHE A 130 -10.64 8.37 8.59
C PHE A 130 -11.07 7.51 9.79
N SER A 131 -12.27 6.92 9.73
CA SER A 131 -12.83 6.13 10.84
C SER A 131 -12.03 4.85 11.09
N ILE A 132 -11.58 4.17 10.04
CA ILE A 132 -10.71 2.99 10.13
C ILE A 132 -9.37 3.37 10.76
N LEU A 133 -8.71 4.42 10.26
CA LEU A 133 -7.42 4.89 10.80
C LEU A 133 -7.53 5.34 12.26
N ARG A 134 -8.63 6.01 12.62
CA ARG A 134 -8.92 6.40 14.01
C ARG A 134 -9.13 5.19 14.91
N ASN A 135 -9.89 4.19 14.45
CA ASN A 135 -10.12 2.95 15.20
C ASN A 135 -8.81 2.15 15.39
N ALA A 136 -7.94 2.18 14.39
CA ALA A 136 -6.60 1.61 14.45
C ALA A 136 -5.63 2.40 15.36
N LYS A 137 -6.07 3.52 15.95
CA LYS A 137 -5.27 4.44 16.77
C LYS A 137 -4.07 5.04 16.02
N ALA A 138 -4.11 5.09 14.68
CA ALA A 138 -3.02 5.59 13.85
C ALA A 138 -3.04 7.13 13.67
N LEU A 139 -4.12 7.79 14.09
CA LEU A 139 -4.27 9.24 14.02
C LEU A 139 -3.99 9.86 15.39
N HIS A 140 -2.73 10.19 15.65
CA HIS A 140 -2.29 10.76 16.94
C HIS A 140 -2.56 12.26 16.98
N THR A 141 -3.19 12.76 18.04
CA THR A 141 -3.42 14.20 18.23
C THR A 141 -2.22 14.86 18.92
N GLY A 142 -1.96 16.13 18.60
CA GLY A 142 -0.90 16.91 19.26
C GLY A 142 0.53 16.58 18.83
N ILE A 143 0.71 15.72 17.81
CA ILE A 143 2.02 15.43 17.21
C ILE A 143 2.20 16.30 15.97
N GLU A 144 3.37 16.90 15.81
CA GLU A 144 3.72 17.64 14.60
C GLU A 144 3.91 16.71 13.39
N PRO A 145 3.71 17.19 12.15
CA PRO A 145 3.97 16.42 10.93
C PRO A 145 5.34 15.71 10.95
N ASN A 146 5.35 14.37 10.89
CA ASN A 146 6.59 13.59 10.86
C ASN A 146 6.48 12.24 10.13
N LEU A 147 5.37 11.94 9.48
CA LEU A 147 5.15 10.66 8.78
C LEU A 147 5.49 10.78 7.28
N VAL A 148 6.45 9.96 6.84
CA VAL A 148 6.90 9.87 5.45
C VAL A 148 6.37 8.57 4.84
N VAL A 149 5.60 8.68 3.77
CA VAL A 149 5.19 7.51 2.99
C VAL A 149 6.35 7.11 2.07
N CYS A 150 6.71 5.83 2.07
CA CYS A 150 7.73 5.26 1.21
C CYS A 150 7.10 4.21 0.28
N TRP A 151 7.16 4.47 -1.02
CA TRP A 151 6.68 3.60 -2.08
C TRP A 151 7.84 3.07 -2.92
N GLY A 152 7.67 1.89 -3.52
CA GLY A 152 8.70 1.26 -4.35
C GLY A 152 8.43 -0.22 -4.59
N GLY A 153 9.29 -0.87 -5.37
CA GLY A 153 9.07 -2.27 -5.77
C GLY A 153 9.17 -3.28 -4.63
N HIS A 154 8.30 -4.29 -4.65
CA HIS A 154 8.45 -5.52 -3.85
C HIS A 154 9.63 -6.37 -4.33
N SER A 155 9.93 -6.33 -5.63
CA SER A 155 11.05 -7.03 -6.29
C SER A 155 12.10 -6.02 -6.74
N ILE A 156 13.17 -5.89 -5.94
CA ILE A 156 14.29 -4.98 -6.20
C ILE A 156 15.62 -5.70 -5.97
N ASN A 157 16.67 -5.23 -6.64
CA ASN A 157 18.00 -5.82 -6.50
C ASN A 157 18.68 -5.38 -5.18
N PRO A 158 19.78 -6.03 -4.76
CA PRO A 158 20.46 -5.69 -3.50
C PRO A 158 20.98 -4.26 -3.40
N ILE A 159 21.35 -3.62 -4.52
CA ILE A 159 21.85 -2.24 -4.56
C ILE A 159 20.69 -1.28 -4.27
N GLU A 160 19.56 -1.45 -4.96
CA GLU A 160 18.33 -0.70 -4.69
C GLU A 160 17.85 -0.90 -3.24
N TYR A 161 17.84 -2.14 -2.75
CA TYR A 161 17.43 -2.44 -1.37
C TYR A 161 18.33 -1.72 -0.35
N GLN A 162 19.65 -1.78 -0.52
CA GLN A 162 20.59 -1.10 0.36
C GLN A 162 20.40 0.42 0.32
N TYR A 163 20.17 1.01 -0.86
CA TYR A 163 19.86 2.43 -0.99
C TYR A 163 18.58 2.82 -0.24
N THR A 164 17.51 2.02 -0.34
CA THR A 164 16.27 2.29 0.42
C THR A 164 16.51 2.29 1.93
N ARG A 165 17.40 1.42 2.41
CA ARG A 165 17.80 1.35 3.82
C ARG A 165 18.63 2.57 4.24
N GLU A 166 19.50 3.07 3.37
CA GLU A 166 20.26 4.29 3.63
C GLU A 166 19.35 5.51 3.69
N VAL A 167 18.39 5.65 2.76
CA VAL A 167 17.37 6.71 2.84
C VAL A 167 16.56 6.59 4.12
N GLY A 168 16.12 5.39 4.49
CA GLY A 168 15.43 5.15 5.76
C GLY A 168 16.27 5.54 6.98
N HIS A 169 17.57 5.23 6.98
CA HIS A 169 18.49 5.61 8.05
C HIS A 169 18.61 7.14 8.16
N GLU A 170 18.71 7.85 7.04
CA GLU A 170 18.75 9.32 6.99
C GLU A 170 17.43 9.97 7.42
N LEU A 171 16.28 9.39 7.09
CA LEU A 171 14.98 9.81 7.59
C LEU A 171 14.90 9.61 9.12
N GLY A 172 15.34 8.46 9.62
CA GLY A 172 15.36 8.16 11.05
C GLY A 172 16.30 9.06 11.85
N LEU A 173 17.43 9.48 11.26
CA LEU A 173 18.32 10.48 11.88
C LEU A 173 17.67 11.87 12.05
N ARG A 174 16.56 12.13 11.36
CA ARG A 174 15.77 13.37 11.43
C ARG A 174 14.47 13.19 12.21
N GLU A 175 14.35 12.10 12.98
CA GLU A 175 13.17 11.77 13.80
C GLU A 175 11.87 11.63 12.97
N LEU A 176 12.00 11.26 11.69
CA LEU A 176 10.86 11.01 10.82
C LEU A 176 10.41 9.55 10.91
N ASN A 177 9.11 9.34 10.94
CA ASN A 177 8.44 8.04 10.94
C ASN A 177 8.16 7.58 9.51
N ILE A 178 7.93 6.27 9.34
CA ILE A 178 7.78 5.66 8.02
C ILE A 178 6.42 4.97 7.91
N CYS A 179 5.76 5.20 6.77
CA CYS A 179 4.58 4.46 6.34
C CYS A 179 4.87 3.77 5.00
N THR A 180 4.58 2.47 4.86
CA THR A 180 4.76 1.72 3.60
C THR A 180 3.58 0.80 3.32
N GLY A 181 3.63 0.09 2.18
CA GLY A 181 2.74 -1.02 1.83
C GLY A 181 2.98 -2.33 2.58
N CYS A 182 3.81 -2.34 3.64
CA CYS A 182 4.17 -3.47 4.50
C CYS A 182 5.04 -4.59 3.89
N GLY A 183 4.98 -4.79 2.58
CA GLY A 183 5.62 -5.89 1.86
C GLY A 183 7.17 -5.89 1.86
N PRO A 184 7.79 -6.78 1.07
CA PRO A 184 9.25 -6.87 0.97
C PRO A 184 9.86 -5.72 0.15
N GLY A 185 11.18 -5.79 -0.09
CA GLY A 185 11.87 -4.84 -0.97
C GLY A 185 11.86 -3.42 -0.41
N ALA A 186 11.44 -2.46 -1.24
CA ALA A 186 11.41 -1.03 -0.89
C ALA A 186 10.36 -0.70 0.19
N MET A 187 9.43 -1.61 0.50
CA MET A 187 8.46 -1.46 1.58
C MET A 187 9.00 -1.91 2.95
N GLU A 188 10.17 -2.57 2.98
CA GLU A 188 10.82 -3.06 4.20
C GLU A 188 12.13 -2.30 4.50
N GLY A 189 12.95 -2.09 3.47
CA GLY A 189 14.29 -1.50 3.61
C GLY A 189 14.32 -0.17 4.37
N PRO A 190 13.46 0.81 4.05
CA PRO A 190 13.41 2.09 4.76
C PRO A 190 13.16 1.95 6.26
N MET A 191 12.25 1.06 6.68
CA MET A 191 11.97 0.84 8.11
C MET A 191 13.18 0.24 8.84
N LYS A 192 13.89 -0.72 8.23
CA LYS A 192 15.13 -1.27 8.78
C LYS A 192 16.24 -0.22 8.92
N GLY A 193 16.29 0.74 7.99
CA GLY A 193 17.18 1.89 8.08
C GLY A 193 16.80 2.82 9.22
N ALA A 194 15.54 3.23 9.26
CA ALA A 194 15.01 4.17 10.24
C ALA A 194 15.13 3.66 11.66
N ALA A 195 14.94 2.36 11.91
CA ALA A 195 15.15 1.77 13.23
C ALA A 195 16.57 2.05 13.79
N ILE A 196 17.59 2.03 12.93
CA ILE A 196 18.97 2.38 13.31
C ILE A 196 19.11 3.89 13.50
N GLY A 197 18.49 4.70 12.65
CA GLY A 197 18.49 6.17 12.75
C GLY A 197 17.86 6.65 14.05
N HIS A 198 16.65 6.17 14.35
CA HIS A 198 15.93 6.43 15.59
C HIS A 198 16.72 6.00 16.82
N ALA A 199 17.33 4.79 16.80
CA ALA A 199 18.16 4.32 17.90
C ALA A 199 19.37 5.24 18.17
N LYS A 200 19.99 5.79 17.12
CA LYS A 200 21.08 6.77 17.24
C LYS A 200 20.59 8.09 17.85
N GLN A 201 19.41 8.56 17.45
CA GLN A 201 18.79 9.78 17.98
C GLN A 201 18.07 9.61 19.33
N ARG A 202 18.01 8.38 19.86
CA ARG A 202 17.22 8.04 21.06
C ARG A 202 15.72 8.36 20.89
N TYR A 203 15.23 8.28 19.66
CA TYR A 203 13.81 8.44 19.35
C TYR A 203 13.09 7.13 19.67
N SER A 204 12.38 7.06 20.80
CA SER A 204 11.69 5.86 21.29
C SER A 204 10.31 5.65 20.68
N GLU A 205 9.68 6.73 20.21
CA GLU A 205 8.31 6.75 19.67
C GLU A 205 8.29 6.48 18.16
N SER A 206 9.09 5.49 17.73
CA SER A 206 9.16 5.04 16.34
C SER A 206 7.81 4.53 15.87
N ARG A 207 7.31 5.08 14.75
CA ARG A 207 6.11 4.59 14.07
C ARG A 207 6.51 4.04 12.71
N PHE A 208 6.29 2.74 12.55
CA PHE A 208 6.44 2.00 11.31
C PHE A 208 5.06 1.49 10.92
N VAL A 209 4.35 2.35 10.18
CA VAL A 209 2.97 2.13 9.77
C VAL A 209 2.94 1.28 8.51
N GLY A 210 2.24 0.17 8.55
CA GLY A 210 1.96 -0.66 7.41
C GLY A 210 0.51 -0.54 6.98
N LEU A 211 0.26 -0.08 5.76
CA LEU A 211 -1.07 -0.11 5.15
C LEU A 211 -1.16 -1.22 4.11
N THR A 212 -2.11 -2.13 4.28
CA THR A 212 -2.40 -3.22 3.33
C THR A 212 -3.91 -3.34 3.12
N GLU A 213 -4.33 -4.22 2.22
CA GLU A 213 -5.74 -4.60 2.04
C GLU A 213 -5.84 -6.11 1.70
N PRO A 214 -7.03 -6.74 1.82
CA PRO A 214 -7.16 -8.19 1.74
C PRO A 214 -6.70 -8.84 0.44
N SER A 215 -6.80 -8.17 -0.72
CA SER A 215 -6.48 -8.76 -2.02
C SER A 215 -4.98 -8.81 -2.32
N ILE A 216 -4.16 -7.97 -1.66
CA ILE A 216 -2.71 -7.89 -1.85
C ILE A 216 -1.90 -8.45 -0.67
N ILE A 217 -2.46 -8.51 0.54
CA ILE A 217 -1.72 -8.89 1.76
C ILE A 217 -1.02 -10.25 1.64
N ALA A 218 -1.57 -11.18 0.86
CA ALA A 218 -0.96 -12.50 0.66
C ALA A 218 0.28 -12.45 -0.26
N ALA A 219 0.29 -11.56 -1.26
CA ALA A 219 1.43 -11.35 -2.16
C ALA A 219 2.50 -10.44 -1.53
N GLU A 220 2.07 -9.46 -0.72
CA GLU A 220 2.94 -8.49 -0.05
C GLU A 220 2.72 -8.53 1.48
N PRO A 221 3.08 -9.65 2.15
CA PRO A 221 2.79 -9.83 3.56
C PRO A 221 3.55 -8.84 4.44
N PRO A 222 2.94 -8.38 5.54
CA PRO A 222 3.54 -7.36 6.39
C PRO A 222 4.80 -7.88 7.08
N ASN A 223 5.90 -7.17 6.91
CA ASN A 223 7.15 -7.54 7.57
C ASN A 223 7.05 -7.28 9.10
N PRO A 224 7.70 -8.10 9.97
CA PRO A 224 7.53 -7.98 11.42
C PRO A 224 8.11 -6.70 12.08
N ILE A 225 8.79 -5.81 11.34
CA ILE A 225 9.24 -4.51 11.84
C ILE A 225 8.10 -3.49 11.90
N VAL A 226 7.04 -3.70 11.12
CA VAL A 226 5.81 -2.90 11.18
C VAL A 226 5.26 -3.00 12.59
N ASN A 227 5.05 -1.87 13.26
CA ASN A 227 4.48 -1.84 14.61
C ASN A 227 3.07 -1.25 14.64
N GLU A 228 2.60 -0.69 13.53
CA GLU A 228 1.21 -0.25 13.33
C GLU A 228 0.68 -0.82 12.01
N LEU A 229 0.12 -2.03 12.04
CA LEU A 229 -0.54 -2.62 10.87
C LEU A 229 -1.99 -2.16 10.77
N ILE A 230 -2.43 -1.79 9.57
CA ILE A 230 -3.80 -1.40 9.27
C ILE A 230 -4.26 -2.06 7.98
N ILE A 231 -5.43 -2.70 8.03
CA ILE A 231 -6.06 -3.33 6.86
C ILE A 231 -7.20 -2.45 6.36
N MET A 232 -6.99 -1.85 5.19
CA MET A 232 -8.00 -1.07 4.47
C MET A 232 -8.91 -2.01 3.66
N PRO A 233 -10.13 -1.60 3.29
CA PRO A 233 -11.09 -2.51 2.64
C PRO A 233 -10.72 -2.90 1.21
N ASP A 234 -10.04 -1.99 0.50
CA ASP A 234 -9.67 -2.11 -0.90
C ASP A 234 -8.46 -1.21 -1.23
N ILE A 235 -7.97 -1.32 -2.47
CA ILE A 235 -6.79 -0.58 -2.95
C ILE A 235 -7.01 0.92 -2.91
N GLU A 236 -8.16 1.42 -3.36
CA GLU A 236 -8.42 2.85 -3.42
C GLU A 236 -8.46 3.48 -2.04
N LYS A 237 -9.06 2.80 -1.05
CA LYS A 237 -9.03 3.27 0.35
C LYS A 237 -7.64 3.17 0.96
N ARG A 238 -6.82 2.18 0.56
CA ARG A 238 -5.39 2.12 0.91
C ARG A 238 -4.63 3.31 0.32
N LEU A 239 -4.82 3.63 -0.95
CA LEU A 239 -4.21 4.79 -1.62
C LEU A 239 -4.64 6.11 -0.98
N GLU A 240 -5.93 6.27 -0.67
CA GLU A 240 -6.44 7.44 0.03
C GLU A 240 -5.81 7.54 1.44
N ALA A 241 -5.73 6.44 2.18
CA ALA A 241 -5.11 6.43 3.50
C ALA A 241 -3.65 6.91 3.46
N PHE A 242 -2.85 6.49 2.46
CA PHE A 242 -1.49 6.98 2.28
C PHE A 242 -1.45 8.49 2.13
N VAL A 243 -2.16 9.06 1.15
CA VAL A 243 -2.06 10.49 0.83
C VAL A 243 -2.69 11.39 1.88
N ARG A 244 -3.66 10.88 2.66
CA ARG A 244 -4.26 11.58 3.79
C ARG A 244 -3.32 11.64 4.99
N MET A 245 -2.55 10.58 5.26
CA MET A 245 -1.62 10.51 6.38
C MET A 245 -0.23 11.08 6.07
N ALA A 246 0.14 11.16 4.79
CA ALA A 246 1.44 11.62 4.35
C ALA A 246 1.71 13.08 4.72
N HIS A 247 2.93 13.34 5.19
CA HIS A 247 3.50 14.68 5.27
C HIS A 247 4.65 14.87 4.25
N GLY A 248 5.10 13.77 3.66
CA GLY A 248 6.05 13.71 2.55
C GLY A 248 6.04 12.30 1.96
N ILE A 249 6.40 12.20 0.69
CA ILE A 249 6.41 10.93 -0.05
C ILE A 249 7.77 10.72 -0.68
N VAL A 250 8.36 9.56 -0.44
CA VAL A 250 9.57 9.08 -1.11
C VAL A 250 9.19 7.91 -2.01
N ILE A 251 9.59 7.97 -3.28
CA ILE A 251 9.26 6.96 -4.28
C ILE A 251 10.57 6.37 -4.82
N PHE A 252 10.81 5.10 -4.51
CA PHE A 252 11.93 4.31 -5.01
C PHE A 252 11.60 3.64 -6.35
N PRO A 253 12.59 3.08 -7.07
CA PRO A 253 12.32 2.26 -8.24
C PRO A 253 11.39 1.10 -7.93
N GLY A 254 10.41 0.88 -8.81
CA GLY A 254 9.39 -0.15 -8.65
C GLY A 254 8.72 -0.51 -9.96
N GLY A 255 7.80 -1.47 -9.88
CA GLY A 255 7.04 -1.99 -11.02
C GLY A 255 5.67 -1.30 -11.18
N PRO A 256 4.65 -2.04 -11.67
CA PRO A 256 3.35 -1.45 -11.98
C PRO A 256 2.61 -0.89 -10.75
N GLY A 257 2.74 -1.50 -9.57
CA GLY A 257 2.12 -0.96 -8.35
C GLY A 257 2.70 0.39 -7.92
N THR A 258 4.01 0.59 -8.07
CA THR A 258 4.64 1.90 -7.79
C THR A 258 4.26 2.93 -8.84
N ALA A 259 4.08 2.52 -10.10
CA ALA A 259 3.57 3.41 -11.15
C ALA A 259 2.10 3.82 -10.88
N GLU A 260 1.27 2.89 -10.41
CA GLU A 260 -0.11 3.17 -9.95
C GLU A 260 -0.12 4.21 -8.83
N GLU A 261 0.71 4.02 -7.80
CA GLU A 261 0.85 4.95 -6.67
C GLU A 261 1.32 6.35 -7.12
N LEU A 262 2.28 6.42 -8.05
CA LEU A 262 2.75 7.69 -8.63
C LEU A 262 1.65 8.41 -9.43
N LEU A 263 0.95 7.69 -10.31
CA LEU A 263 -0.14 8.24 -11.12
C LEU A 263 -1.31 8.71 -10.24
N TYR A 264 -1.61 7.97 -9.17
CA TYR A 264 -2.60 8.34 -8.17
C TYR A 264 -2.28 9.70 -7.55
N ILE A 265 -1.06 9.88 -7.03
CA ILE A 265 -0.72 11.13 -6.37
C ILE A 265 -0.59 12.30 -7.34
N LEU A 266 -0.02 12.10 -8.53
CA LEU A 266 0.09 13.17 -9.53
C LEU A 266 -1.29 13.62 -10.01
N GLY A 267 -2.20 12.68 -10.28
CA GLY A 267 -3.59 12.99 -10.64
C GLY A 267 -4.29 13.87 -9.60
N ILE A 268 -4.10 13.56 -8.32
CA ILE A 268 -4.62 14.37 -7.21
C ILE A 268 -3.94 15.74 -7.15
N MET A 269 -2.62 15.81 -7.19
CA MET A 269 -1.88 17.06 -7.01
C MET A 269 -2.11 18.05 -8.17
N MET A 270 -2.34 17.55 -9.39
CA MET A 270 -2.69 18.37 -10.56
C MET A 270 -4.06 19.02 -10.47
N ASN A 271 -4.96 18.53 -9.59
CA ASN A 271 -6.25 19.16 -9.40
C ASN A 271 -6.07 20.63 -8.99
N PRO A 272 -6.73 21.60 -9.65
CA PRO A 272 -6.58 23.02 -9.34
C PRO A 272 -6.86 23.38 -7.87
N ALA A 273 -7.74 22.63 -7.19
CA ALA A 273 -8.03 22.81 -5.76
C ALA A 273 -6.83 22.49 -4.84
N ASN A 274 -5.87 21.69 -5.32
CA ASN A 274 -4.70 21.25 -4.58
C ASN A 274 -3.43 22.07 -4.85
N ARG A 275 -3.49 23.11 -5.68
CA ARG A 275 -2.32 23.93 -6.06
C ARG A 275 -1.51 24.47 -4.87
N GLN A 276 -2.14 24.68 -3.72
CA GLN A 276 -1.48 25.19 -2.51
C GLN A 276 -0.96 24.08 -1.57
N GLN A 277 -1.23 22.81 -1.86
CA GLN A 277 -0.77 21.68 -1.04
C GLN A 277 0.76 21.56 -1.14
N PRO A 278 1.51 21.72 -0.03
CA PRO A 278 2.98 21.79 -0.09
C PRO A 278 3.65 20.42 0.11
N MET A 279 2.94 19.32 -0.17
CA MET A 279 3.43 17.97 0.13
C MET A 279 4.68 17.66 -0.71
N PRO A 280 5.85 17.42 -0.09
CA PRO A 280 7.06 17.09 -0.83
C PRO A 280 6.99 15.66 -1.38
N ILE A 281 7.27 15.49 -2.67
CA ILE A 281 7.38 14.19 -3.33
C ILE A 281 8.79 14.08 -3.92
N VAL A 282 9.53 13.05 -3.52
CA VAL A 282 10.91 12.82 -3.97
C VAL A 282 11.02 11.44 -4.58
N LEU A 283 11.35 11.38 -5.87
CA LEU A 283 11.74 10.15 -6.56
C LEU A 283 13.24 9.94 -6.35
N THR A 284 13.65 8.80 -5.81
CA THR A 284 15.06 8.59 -5.45
C THR A 284 15.50 7.14 -5.52
N GLY A 285 16.76 6.92 -5.91
CA GLY A 285 17.35 5.59 -6.04
C GLY A 285 18.86 5.68 -6.24
N PRO A 286 19.55 4.52 -6.27
CA PRO A 286 20.99 4.48 -6.46
C PRO A 286 21.36 4.95 -7.87
N LYS A 287 22.64 5.19 -8.12
CA LYS A 287 23.15 5.63 -9.44
C LYS A 287 22.66 4.79 -10.62
N GLU A 288 22.55 3.48 -10.46
CA GLU A 288 22.11 2.53 -11.48
C GLU A 288 20.64 2.73 -11.90
N SER A 289 19.86 3.46 -11.10
CA SER A 289 18.45 3.77 -11.38
C SER A 289 18.24 5.05 -12.21
N GLU A 290 19.31 5.74 -12.61
CA GLU A 290 19.22 6.97 -13.42
C GLU A 290 18.39 6.76 -14.71
N ALA A 291 18.65 5.66 -15.44
CA ALA A 291 17.89 5.31 -16.64
C ALA A 291 16.42 4.98 -16.35
N TYR A 292 16.12 4.40 -15.18
CA TYR A 292 14.75 4.14 -14.75
C TYR A 292 14.00 5.45 -14.50
N PHE A 293 14.60 6.38 -13.74
CA PHE A 293 13.96 7.67 -13.46
C PHE A 293 13.82 8.53 -14.71
N LEU A 294 14.77 8.47 -15.63
CA LEU A 294 14.62 9.14 -16.93
C LEU A 294 13.43 8.59 -17.71
N ALA A 295 13.22 7.27 -17.72
CA ALA A 295 12.08 6.66 -18.39
C ALA A 295 10.74 7.06 -17.74
N ILE A 296 10.69 7.13 -16.40
CA ILE A 296 9.52 7.60 -15.65
C ILE A 296 9.24 9.08 -15.92
N ASP A 297 10.24 9.95 -15.81
CA ASP A 297 10.11 11.40 -16.06
C ASP A 297 9.64 11.68 -17.49
N ILE A 298 10.23 11.01 -18.49
CA ILE A 298 9.79 11.10 -19.89
C ILE A 298 8.34 10.63 -20.01
N PHE A 299 7.98 9.48 -19.42
CA PHE A 299 6.60 8.98 -19.48
C PHE A 299 5.62 9.99 -18.88
N ILE A 300 5.93 10.57 -17.72
CA ILE A 300 5.06 11.56 -17.08
C ILE A 300 4.95 12.84 -17.94
N ARG A 301 6.06 13.39 -18.43
CA ARG A 301 6.05 14.58 -19.32
C ARG A 301 5.23 14.35 -20.57
N GLU A 302 5.36 13.18 -21.17
CA GLU A 302 4.73 12.88 -22.44
C GLU A 302 3.26 12.42 -22.33
N THR A 303 2.79 12.12 -21.12
CA THR A 303 1.41 11.68 -20.87
C THR A 303 0.61 12.72 -20.08
N LEU A 304 1.14 13.17 -18.95
CA LEU A 304 0.51 14.15 -18.06
C LEU A 304 1.00 15.59 -18.29
N GLY A 305 1.97 15.78 -19.19
CA GLY A 305 2.49 17.10 -19.51
C GLY A 305 3.56 17.61 -18.54
N GLU A 306 4.17 18.73 -18.90
CA GLU A 306 5.25 19.38 -18.13
C GLU A 306 4.79 19.82 -16.73
N GLU A 307 3.52 20.19 -16.58
CA GLU A 307 2.95 20.64 -15.30
C GLU A 307 3.08 19.56 -14.22
N ALA A 308 2.87 18.28 -14.57
CA ALA A 308 2.98 17.16 -13.65
C ALA A 308 4.37 17.06 -12.99
N THR A 309 5.43 17.51 -13.68
CA THR A 309 6.81 17.44 -13.18
C THR A 309 7.13 18.45 -12.08
N HIS A 310 6.29 19.47 -11.87
CA HIS A 310 6.48 20.44 -10.80
C HIS A 310 6.12 19.86 -9.42
N TYR A 311 5.42 18.72 -9.38
CA TYR A 311 4.96 18.11 -8.14
C TYR A 311 5.98 17.13 -7.53
N TYR A 312 7.09 16.85 -8.20
CA TYR A 312 8.12 15.96 -7.68
C TYR A 312 9.54 16.42 -8.02
N GLU A 313 10.50 15.94 -7.24
CA GLU A 313 11.93 16.14 -7.48
C GLU A 313 12.61 14.78 -7.62
N ILE A 314 13.56 14.66 -8.56
CA ILE A 314 14.36 13.43 -8.74
C ILE A 314 15.73 13.62 -8.10
N VAL A 315 16.10 12.73 -7.18
CA VAL A 315 17.43 12.69 -6.56
C VAL A 315 18.05 11.31 -6.69
N VAL A 316 19.13 11.24 -7.44
CA VAL A 316 19.89 10.02 -7.71
C VAL A 316 21.14 9.99 -6.84
N ASP A 317 21.39 8.85 -6.20
CA ASP A 317 22.62 8.54 -5.48
C ASP A 317 22.95 9.47 -4.29
N ASP A 318 21.92 10.02 -3.64
CA ASP A 318 22.08 10.93 -2.49
C ASP A 318 20.97 10.76 -1.45
N PRO A 319 21.10 9.75 -0.56
CA PRO A 319 20.11 9.46 0.47
C PRO A 319 19.90 10.63 1.45
N GLU A 320 20.97 11.35 1.77
CA GLU A 320 20.94 12.48 2.69
C GLU A 320 20.11 13.62 2.10
N LYS A 321 20.37 14.00 0.85
CA LYS A 321 19.61 15.04 0.17
C LYS A 321 18.14 14.70 0.06
N ALA A 322 17.78 13.45 -0.26
CA ALA A 322 16.39 13.00 -0.28
C ALA A 322 15.71 13.26 1.09
N ALA A 323 16.35 12.83 2.19
CA ALA A 323 15.82 13.04 3.54
C ALA A 323 15.76 14.53 3.95
N VAL A 324 16.74 15.34 3.56
CA VAL A 324 16.75 16.80 3.82
C VAL A 324 15.59 17.50 3.12
N MET A 325 15.34 17.18 1.85
CA MET A 325 14.23 17.78 1.09
C MET A 325 12.87 17.42 1.70
N ILE A 326 12.68 16.15 2.07
CA ILE A 326 11.46 15.70 2.75
C ILE A 326 11.28 16.45 4.07
N ASN A 327 12.31 16.51 4.92
CA ASN A 327 12.23 17.21 6.20
C ASN A 327 11.93 18.72 6.04
N HIS A 328 12.49 19.37 5.02
CA HIS A 328 12.17 20.77 4.72
C HIS A 328 10.74 20.95 4.21
N GLY A 329 10.24 20.06 3.34
CA GLY A 329 8.86 20.10 2.86
C GLY A 329 7.85 19.84 3.98
N ILE A 330 8.13 18.93 4.91
CA ILE A 330 7.30 18.67 6.09
C ILE A 330 7.10 19.93 6.95
N LYS A 331 8.12 20.79 7.08
CA LYS A 331 7.97 22.09 7.77
C LYS A 331 6.95 22.99 7.06
N LYS A 332 6.92 23.01 5.72
CA LYS A 332 5.90 23.72 4.94
C LYS A 332 4.52 23.11 5.10
N VAL A 333 4.41 21.78 5.17
CA VAL A 333 3.15 21.08 5.47
C VAL A 333 2.60 21.51 6.82
N LYS A 334 3.45 21.58 7.86
CA LYS A 334 3.05 22.08 9.18
C LYS A 334 2.50 23.51 9.11
N GLU A 335 3.21 24.42 8.44
CA GLU A 335 2.78 25.81 8.27
C GLU A 335 1.46 25.91 7.51
N TYR A 336 1.30 25.15 6.43
CA TYR A 336 0.07 25.11 5.63
C TYR A 336 -1.12 24.62 6.44
N ARG A 337 -1.01 23.45 7.11
CA ARG A 337 -2.11 22.89 7.91
C ARG A 337 -2.53 23.84 9.03
N LYS A 338 -1.56 24.54 9.65
CA LYS A 338 -1.86 25.58 10.64
C LYS A 338 -2.55 26.80 10.04
N ALA A 339 -2.18 27.21 8.83
CA ALA A 339 -2.79 28.35 8.15
C ALA A 339 -4.20 28.07 7.62
N THR A 340 -4.54 26.81 7.37
CA THR A 340 -5.86 26.38 6.87
C THR A 340 -6.75 25.74 7.93
N ASP A 341 -6.34 25.74 9.20
CA ASP A 341 -7.02 25.08 10.33
C ASP A 341 -7.31 23.58 10.07
N ASP A 342 -6.43 22.91 9.33
CA ASP A 342 -6.52 21.47 9.05
C ASP A 342 -5.73 20.64 10.07
N SER A 343 -6.09 19.37 10.20
CA SER A 343 -5.40 18.42 11.09
C SER A 343 -3.99 18.14 10.58
N TYR A 344 -3.02 17.97 11.49
CA TYR A 344 -1.70 17.48 11.12
C TYR A 344 -1.78 16.02 10.66
N SER A 345 -2.40 15.16 11.45
CA SER A 345 -2.35 13.70 11.26
C SER A 345 -3.29 13.17 10.16
N PHE A 346 -4.13 14.02 9.57
CA PHE A 346 -5.02 13.65 8.46
C PHE A 346 -5.32 14.88 7.59
N ASN A 347 -4.98 14.85 6.30
CA ASN A 347 -5.15 15.95 5.35
C ASN A 347 -6.60 16.04 4.85
N TRP A 348 -7.48 16.76 5.55
CA TRP A 348 -8.87 16.94 5.09
C TRP A 348 -8.96 17.91 3.92
N ALA A 349 -8.06 18.89 3.85
CA ALA A 349 -8.05 19.92 2.81
C ALA A 349 -7.65 19.37 1.43
N LEU A 350 -7.05 18.17 1.35
CA LEU A 350 -6.72 17.52 0.09
C LEU A 350 -8.00 17.14 -0.67
N LYS A 351 -8.21 17.73 -1.84
CA LYS A 351 -9.32 17.38 -2.72
C LYS A 351 -8.96 16.13 -3.52
N ILE A 352 -9.73 15.06 -3.35
CA ILE A 352 -9.63 13.85 -4.15
C ILE A 352 -10.92 13.75 -4.97
N GLU A 353 -10.80 13.49 -6.27
CA GLU A 353 -11.96 13.31 -7.15
C GLU A 353 -12.46 11.87 -7.11
N SER A 354 -13.72 11.69 -7.48
CA SER A 354 -14.47 10.44 -7.37
C SER A 354 -13.77 9.28 -8.09
N GLU A 355 -13.14 9.56 -9.23
CA GLU A 355 -12.39 8.65 -10.09
C GLU A 355 -11.16 8.03 -9.38
N PHE A 356 -10.68 8.67 -8.30
CA PHE A 356 -9.60 8.17 -7.45
C PHE A 356 -10.11 7.47 -6.17
N GLN A 357 -11.40 7.51 -5.86
CA GLN A 357 -11.96 6.92 -4.63
C GLN A 357 -12.78 5.65 -4.88
N HIS A 358 -13.41 5.55 -6.06
CA HIS A 358 -14.25 4.41 -6.38
C HIS A 358 -13.42 3.16 -6.72
N PRO A 359 -13.75 2.00 -6.12
CA PRO A 359 -13.10 0.74 -6.43
C PRO A 359 -13.14 0.40 -7.92
N PHE A 360 -12.00 -0.02 -8.46
CA PHE A 360 -11.88 -0.53 -9.82
C PHE A 360 -11.72 -2.05 -9.82
N GLU A 361 -12.69 -2.76 -10.40
CA GLU A 361 -12.62 -4.22 -10.60
C GLU A 361 -12.08 -4.53 -12.00
N PRO A 362 -10.87 -5.11 -12.11
CA PRO A 362 -10.18 -5.27 -13.39
C PRO A 362 -10.68 -6.51 -14.15
N THR A 363 -11.83 -6.40 -14.81
CA THR A 363 -12.33 -7.38 -15.79
C THR A 363 -11.83 -7.03 -17.20
N HIS A 364 -11.88 -7.97 -18.16
CA HIS A 364 -11.54 -7.66 -19.56
C HIS A 364 -12.40 -6.53 -20.15
N GLU A 365 -13.68 -6.48 -19.79
CA GLU A 365 -14.58 -5.40 -20.20
C GLU A 365 -14.13 -4.07 -19.61
N ALA A 366 -13.91 -4.00 -18.29
CA ALA A 366 -13.48 -2.78 -17.60
C ALA A 366 -12.12 -2.27 -18.10
N MET A 367 -11.14 -3.18 -18.26
CA MET A 367 -9.81 -2.85 -18.78
C MET A 367 -9.87 -2.34 -20.23
N SER A 368 -10.75 -2.90 -21.05
CA SER A 368 -10.96 -2.41 -22.41
C SER A 368 -11.72 -1.07 -22.42
N ALA A 369 -12.59 -0.80 -21.46
CA ALA A 369 -13.39 0.42 -21.43
C ALA A 369 -12.63 1.66 -20.92
N LEU A 370 -11.37 1.53 -20.50
CA LEU A 370 -10.55 2.63 -20.00
C LEU A 370 -10.34 3.69 -21.09
N ASP A 371 -10.64 4.96 -20.76
CA ASP A 371 -10.36 6.06 -21.67
C ASP A 371 -8.87 6.43 -21.61
N LEU A 372 -8.09 5.84 -22.51
CA LEU A 372 -6.66 6.08 -22.67
C LEU A 372 -6.39 6.95 -23.92
N HIS A 373 -7.13 8.05 -24.07
CA HIS A 373 -6.89 9.06 -25.11
C HIS A 373 -6.31 10.35 -24.53
N LEU A 374 -5.62 11.13 -25.36
CA LEU A 374 -5.02 12.41 -24.95
C LEU A 374 -6.01 13.58 -24.96
N ASP A 375 -7.20 13.41 -25.57
CA ASP A 375 -8.25 14.45 -25.67
C ASP A 375 -9.21 14.43 -24.47
N GLN A 376 -8.64 14.55 -23.27
CA GLN A 376 -9.38 14.61 -22.01
C GLN A 376 -8.60 15.44 -20.97
N PRO A 377 -9.23 15.89 -19.88
CA PRO A 377 -8.50 16.50 -18.76
C PRO A 377 -7.39 15.59 -18.24
N THR A 378 -6.24 16.17 -17.94
CA THR A 378 -5.02 15.41 -17.57
C THR A 378 -5.20 14.59 -16.29
N GLU A 379 -5.95 15.12 -15.33
CA GLU A 379 -6.35 14.43 -14.11
C GLU A 379 -7.19 13.18 -14.38
N ASN A 380 -8.06 13.20 -15.40
CA ASN A 380 -8.85 12.03 -15.80
C ASN A 380 -7.99 10.98 -16.49
N LEU A 381 -7.05 11.41 -17.35
CA LEU A 381 -6.08 10.50 -17.94
C LEU A 381 -5.21 9.83 -16.87
N ALA A 382 -4.79 10.57 -15.83
CA ALA A 382 -4.06 10.01 -14.71
C ALA A 382 -4.90 8.94 -13.96
N ALA A 383 -6.21 9.17 -13.78
CA ALA A 383 -7.11 8.19 -13.18
C ALA A 383 -7.26 6.92 -14.04
N SER A 384 -7.44 7.04 -15.35
CA SER A 384 -7.51 5.90 -16.29
C SER A 384 -6.20 5.11 -16.33
N LEU A 385 -5.05 5.81 -16.35
CA LEU A 385 -3.74 5.16 -16.30
C LEU A 385 -3.55 4.43 -14.96
N ARG A 386 -3.93 5.04 -13.83
CA ARG A 386 -3.91 4.40 -12.51
C ARG A 386 -4.70 3.09 -12.54
N GLN A 387 -5.90 3.09 -13.08
CA GLN A 387 -6.73 1.88 -13.21
C GLN A 387 -6.08 0.82 -14.11
N ALA A 388 -5.46 1.22 -15.23
CA ALA A 388 -4.72 0.31 -16.10
C ALA A 388 -3.58 -0.40 -15.36
N PHE A 389 -2.76 0.34 -14.59
CA PHE A 389 -1.69 -0.26 -13.79
C PHE A 389 -2.24 -1.13 -12.66
N SER A 390 -3.34 -0.73 -12.02
CA SER A 390 -4.04 -1.54 -11.01
C SER A 390 -4.50 -2.89 -11.57
N GLY A 391 -5.03 -2.91 -12.80
CA GLY A 391 -5.39 -4.14 -13.48
C GLY A 391 -4.20 -5.03 -13.83
N ILE A 392 -3.05 -4.44 -14.21
CA ILE A 392 -1.80 -5.19 -14.41
C ILE A 392 -1.31 -5.80 -13.10
N VAL A 393 -1.36 -5.06 -11.98
CA VAL A 393 -1.04 -5.61 -10.65
C VAL A 393 -1.98 -6.78 -10.33
N ALA A 394 -3.29 -6.61 -10.52
CA ALA A 394 -4.26 -7.65 -10.26
C ALA A 394 -4.00 -8.93 -11.06
N GLY A 395 -3.78 -8.81 -12.37
CA GLY A 395 -3.47 -9.93 -13.25
C GLY A 395 -2.15 -10.63 -12.94
N ASN A 396 -1.21 -9.96 -12.25
CA ASN A 396 0.09 -10.53 -11.88
C ASN A 396 0.06 -11.27 -10.54
N VAL A 397 -0.60 -10.72 -9.51
CA VAL A 397 -0.42 -11.20 -8.12
C VAL A 397 -1.71 -11.46 -7.33
N LYS A 398 -2.87 -10.94 -7.78
CA LYS A 398 -4.14 -11.11 -7.07
C LYS A 398 -4.88 -12.35 -7.55
N ALA A 399 -5.52 -13.07 -6.62
CA ALA A 399 -6.21 -14.31 -6.94
C ALA A 399 -7.34 -14.12 -7.97
N GLU A 400 -8.17 -13.07 -7.83
CA GLU A 400 -9.24 -12.82 -8.80
C GLU A 400 -8.70 -12.42 -10.17
N GLY A 401 -7.68 -11.54 -10.21
CA GLY A 401 -7.07 -11.09 -11.46
C GLY A 401 -6.38 -12.24 -12.21
N ILE A 402 -5.63 -13.10 -11.53
CA ILE A 402 -5.02 -14.29 -12.14
C ILE A 402 -6.11 -15.22 -12.70
N ALA A 403 -7.23 -15.39 -12.01
CA ALA A 403 -8.34 -16.21 -12.49
C ALA A 403 -9.01 -15.63 -13.77
N GLU A 404 -9.15 -14.31 -13.87
CA GLU A 404 -9.61 -13.66 -15.10
C GLU A 404 -8.66 -13.91 -16.27
N ILE A 405 -7.35 -13.84 -16.03
CA ILE A 405 -6.34 -14.14 -17.06
C ILE A 405 -6.35 -15.61 -17.49
N GLU A 406 -6.45 -16.54 -16.54
CA GLU A 406 -6.53 -17.99 -16.82
C GLU A 406 -7.79 -18.34 -17.64
N LYS A 407 -8.90 -17.64 -17.42
CA LYS A 407 -10.19 -17.92 -18.06
C LYS A 407 -10.39 -17.23 -19.41
N HIS A 408 -9.93 -16.00 -19.56
CA HIS A 408 -10.26 -15.14 -20.69
C HIS A 408 -9.03 -14.69 -21.51
N GLY A 409 -7.81 -15.04 -21.07
CA GLY A 409 -6.56 -14.60 -21.68
C GLY A 409 -6.09 -13.25 -21.13
N VAL A 410 -5.13 -12.61 -21.79
CA VAL A 410 -4.54 -11.34 -21.32
C VAL A 410 -5.50 -10.15 -21.42
N PHE A 411 -5.36 -9.16 -20.55
CA PHE A 411 -6.08 -7.89 -20.66
C PHE A 411 -5.62 -7.12 -21.91
N LYS A 412 -6.58 -6.60 -22.68
CA LYS A 412 -6.28 -5.79 -23.88
C LYS A 412 -6.49 -4.32 -23.58
N LEU A 413 -5.41 -3.55 -23.63
CA LEU A 413 -5.43 -2.10 -23.44
C LEU A 413 -5.35 -1.41 -24.80
N HIS A 414 -6.27 -0.49 -25.06
CA HIS A 414 -6.34 0.30 -26.28
C HIS A 414 -6.52 1.79 -25.94
N GLY A 415 -6.20 2.66 -26.90
CA GLY A 415 -6.27 4.11 -26.71
C GLY A 415 -5.52 4.86 -27.82
N ASP A 416 -5.08 6.07 -27.52
CA ASP A 416 -4.26 6.86 -28.45
C ASP A 416 -2.96 6.10 -28.83
N PRO A 417 -2.65 5.92 -30.13
CA PRO A 417 -1.48 5.15 -30.55
C PRO A 417 -0.14 5.67 -30.02
N LYS A 418 -0.01 6.98 -29.75
CA LYS A 418 1.22 7.54 -29.17
C LYS A 418 1.30 7.22 -27.68
N LEU A 419 0.19 7.34 -26.95
CA LEU A 419 0.12 6.95 -25.53
C LEU A 419 0.41 5.45 -25.36
N MET A 420 -0.24 4.60 -26.14
CA MET A 420 -0.07 3.15 -26.06
C MET A 420 1.38 2.72 -26.30
N LYS A 421 2.07 3.31 -27.30
CA LYS A 421 3.50 3.06 -27.53
C LYS A 421 4.39 3.45 -26.34
N LYS A 422 4.06 4.54 -25.63
CA LYS A 422 4.80 4.98 -24.44
C LYS A 422 4.59 4.03 -23.27
N MET A 423 3.34 3.60 -23.06
CA MET A 423 2.98 2.64 -22.03
C MET A 423 3.64 1.27 -22.27
N ASP A 424 3.60 0.76 -23.51
CA ASP A 424 4.27 -0.48 -23.90
C ASP A 424 5.79 -0.41 -23.63
N ARG A 425 6.44 0.69 -24.01
CA ARG A 425 7.87 0.90 -23.73
C ARG A 425 8.17 0.85 -22.23
N LEU A 426 7.40 1.59 -21.42
CA LEU A 426 7.60 1.63 -19.97
C LEU A 426 7.44 0.24 -19.34
N LEU A 427 6.38 -0.48 -19.74
CA LEU A 427 6.11 -1.83 -19.24
C LEU A 427 7.19 -2.84 -19.68
N GLN A 428 7.69 -2.75 -20.91
CA GLN A 428 8.82 -3.56 -21.38
C GLN A 428 10.10 -3.28 -20.57
N ASP A 429 10.33 -2.03 -20.19
CA ASP A 429 11.48 -1.67 -19.36
C ASP A 429 11.33 -2.24 -17.94
N PHE A 430 10.12 -2.27 -17.37
CA PHE A 430 9.85 -3.00 -16.11
C PHE A 430 10.13 -4.51 -16.23
N VAL A 431 9.74 -5.14 -17.34
CA VAL A 431 10.02 -6.57 -17.59
C VAL A 431 11.53 -6.82 -17.68
N LYS A 432 12.25 -6.03 -18.49
CA LYS A 432 13.71 -6.17 -18.67
C LYS A 432 14.48 -5.99 -17.36
N GLN A 433 13.98 -5.13 -16.48
CA GLN A 433 14.59 -4.84 -15.18
C GLN A 433 14.14 -5.80 -14.06
N GLY A 434 13.28 -6.79 -14.37
CA GLY A 434 12.83 -7.79 -13.40
C GLY A 434 11.86 -7.26 -12.34
N ARG A 435 11.09 -6.20 -12.66
CA ARG A 435 10.22 -5.50 -11.70
C ARG A 435 8.78 -6.03 -11.65
N MET A 436 8.45 -6.99 -12.51
CA MET A 436 7.09 -7.55 -12.63
C MET A 436 6.86 -8.79 -11.76
N LYS A 437 7.93 -9.47 -11.34
CA LYS A 437 7.89 -10.73 -10.58
C LYS A 437 9.18 -10.91 -9.79
N LEU A 438 9.13 -11.64 -8.69
CA LEU A 438 10.33 -12.09 -7.98
C LEU A 438 11.19 -13.04 -8.85
N PRO A 439 12.52 -13.09 -8.62
CA PRO A 439 13.40 -14.04 -9.31
C PRO A 439 12.97 -15.49 -9.09
N GLY A 440 13.07 -16.32 -10.14
CA GLY A 440 12.84 -17.77 -10.04
C GLY A 440 12.02 -18.37 -11.19
N SER A 441 11.27 -17.55 -11.93
CA SER A 441 10.54 -17.97 -13.13
C SER A 441 10.48 -16.87 -14.17
N LYS A 442 10.23 -17.24 -15.43
CA LYS A 442 10.04 -16.27 -16.52
C LYS A 442 8.69 -15.56 -16.35
N TYR A 443 8.69 -14.23 -16.41
CA TYR A 443 7.46 -13.44 -16.43
C TYR A 443 6.73 -13.61 -17.77
N VAL A 444 5.42 -13.83 -17.70
CA VAL A 444 4.50 -13.82 -18.85
C VAL A 444 3.53 -12.66 -18.62
N PRO A 445 3.49 -11.65 -19.51
CA PRO A 445 2.60 -10.51 -19.36
C PRO A 445 1.13 -10.91 -19.22
N CYS A 446 0.43 -10.32 -18.26
CA CYS A 446 -1.02 -10.44 -18.11
C CYS A 446 -1.79 -9.42 -18.98
N TYR A 447 -1.08 -8.69 -19.84
CA TYR A 447 -1.62 -7.62 -20.66
C TYR A 447 -1.06 -7.68 -22.10
N GLU A 448 -1.80 -7.07 -23.02
CA GLU A 448 -1.43 -6.81 -24.40
C GLU A 448 -1.78 -5.36 -24.72
N ILE A 449 -0.79 -4.60 -25.20
CA ILE A 449 -1.01 -3.24 -25.69
C ILE A 449 -1.39 -3.32 -27.16
N VAL A 450 -2.62 -2.90 -27.48
CA VAL A 450 -3.13 -2.87 -28.85
C VAL A 450 -2.78 -1.52 -29.46
N VAL A 451 -1.94 -1.54 -30.51
CA VAL A 451 -1.55 -0.36 -31.28
C VAL A 451 -2.11 -0.54 -32.67
N ASP A 452 -3.29 0.03 -32.92
CA ASP A 452 -3.90 0.07 -34.26
C ASP A 452 -3.15 1.03 -35.21
#